data_AF-A0A100Y189-F1
#
_entry.id   AF-A0A100Y189-F1
#
_cell.length_a   1.000
_cell.length_b   1.000
_cell.length_c   1.000
_cell.angle_alpha   90.00
_cell.angle_beta   90.00
_cell.angle_gamma   90.00
#
_symmetry.space_group_name_H-M   'P 1'
#
loop_
_entity.id
_entity.type
_entity.pdbx_description
1 polymer ?
#
loop_
_entity_poly.entity_id
_entity_poly.type
_entity_poly.pdbx_seq_one_letter_code
_entity_poly.pdbx_strand_id
1 'polypeptide(L)'
;MPPLLNNPLTRRLLRPAVSLVEQRMDRVTAAFQKDLDALHHELADLRRQSYGLGLLLDHAGRDAHRMPTPTQVDRLVGEVRDVTGLPAERVRGDVTVAYRHLVALEALGAGGVGGSVSDVCGRLAALPVLAPARGGELEVLEVGTVHGLFAAALRRMLRRDGVEARLTVVDPLDSTPTREDVVRGNLALGGGRPGDDTGTRLVRGALGDPAVRERVADRRYGVVVVNDGVDAAAVRELAGPGGVVVLAADVPGPGLAALGRVAESAYFRSAA
;
A
#
# COMPACT_ATOMS: atom_id res chain seq x y z
N MET A 1 57.17 -18.07 40.47
CA MET A 1 58.14 -17.92 39.37
C MET A 1 58.04 -16.51 38.82
N PRO A 2 59.13 -15.73 38.77
CA PRO A 2 59.08 -14.36 38.26
C PRO A 2 58.80 -14.38 36.74
N PRO A 3 58.00 -13.45 36.20
CA PRO A 3 57.68 -13.42 34.79
C PRO A 3 58.96 -13.17 33.96
N LEU A 4 59.20 -14.03 32.97
CA LEU A 4 60.32 -13.99 32.02
C LEU A 4 60.42 -12.66 31.22
N LEU A 5 59.45 -11.75 31.41
CA LEU A 5 59.33 -10.45 30.75
C LEU A 5 60.13 -9.32 31.42
N ASN A 6 60.65 -9.52 32.64
CA ASN A 6 61.37 -8.49 33.39
C ASN A 6 62.91 -8.53 33.23
N ASN A 7 63.45 -9.46 32.43
CA ASN A 7 64.89 -9.55 32.20
C ASN A 7 65.30 -8.73 30.95
N PRO A 8 66.24 -7.77 31.07
CA PRO A 8 66.63 -6.86 29.98
C PRO A 8 67.24 -7.57 28.76
N LEU A 9 67.84 -8.76 28.95
CA LEU A 9 68.38 -9.55 27.84
C LEU A 9 67.28 -10.27 27.05
N THR A 10 66.28 -10.81 27.72
CA THR A 10 65.09 -11.42 27.09
C THR A 10 64.27 -10.38 26.33
N ARG A 11 64.18 -9.15 26.87
CA ARG A 11 63.53 -8.01 26.23
C ARG A 11 64.22 -7.56 24.94
N ARG A 12 65.55 -7.70 24.86
CA ARG A 12 66.37 -7.34 23.68
C ARG A 12 66.30 -8.40 22.58
N LEU A 13 66.20 -9.68 22.96
CA LEU A 13 66.06 -10.81 22.04
C LEU A 13 64.65 -10.96 21.45
N LEU A 14 63.59 -10.60 22.21
CA LEU A 14 62.20 -10.66 21.73
C LEU A 14 61.76 -9.41 20.96
N ARG A 15 62.53 -8.31 21.03
CA ARG A 15 62.23 -7.03 20.36
C ARG A 15 61.96 -7.16 18.85
N PRO A 16 62.73 -7.95 18.08
CA PRO A 16 62.47 -8.12 16.64
C PRO A 16 61.13 -8.83 16.38
N ALA A 17 60.83 -9.88 17.17
CA ALA A 17 59.58 -10.62 17.03
C ALA A 17 58.36 -9.75 17.40
N VAL A 18 58.46 -8.94 18.46
CA VAL A 18 57.41 -7.98 18.84
C VAL A 18 57.23 -6.91 17.76
N SER A 19 58.31 -6.35 17.20
CA SER A 19 58.20 -5.34 16.14
C SER A 19 57.59 -5.89 14.84
N LEU A 20 57.77 -7.17 14.53
CA LEU A 20 57.13 -7.83 13.39
C LEU A 20 55.65 -8.07 13.64
N VAL A 21 55.25 -8.39 14.88
CA VAL A 21 53.84 -8.49 15.26
C VAL A 21 53.17 -7.12 15.23
N GLU A 22 53.81 -6.08 15.76
CA GLU A 22 53.33 -4.69 15.71
C GLU A 22 53.17 -4.22 14.25
N GLN A 23 54.19 -4.40 13.40
CA GLN A 23 54.10 -4.06 11.97
C GLN A 23 53.01 -4.86 11.25
N ARG A 24 52.77 -6.11 11.62
CA ARG A 24 51.69 -6.92 11.05
C ARG A 24 50.33 -6.44 11.52
N MET A 25 50.19 -6.08 12.80
CA MET A 25 48.96 -5.50 13.34
C MET A 25 48.67 -4.14 12.70
N ASP A 26 49.68 -3.28 12.54
CA ASP A 26 49.55 -1.97 11.88
C ASP A 26 49.11 -2.10 10.41
N ARG A 27 49.63 -3.09 9.68
CA ARG A 27 49.17 -3.37 8.31
C ARG A 27 47.73 -3.88 8.28
N VAL A 28 47.34 -4.70 9.24
CA VAL A 28 45.99 -5.25 9.33
C VAL A 28 44.99 -4.16 9.74
N THR A 29 45.33 -3.30 10.70
CA THR A 29 44.49 -2.16 11.11
C THR A 29 44.37 -1.13 9.99
N ALA A 30 45.46 -0.83 9.27
CA ALA A 30 45.40 0.05 8.11
C ALA A 30 44.54 -0.52 6.97
N ALA A 31 44.60 -1.84 6.73
CA ALA A 31 43.72 -2.50 5.77
C ALA A 31 42.24 -2.41 6.20
N PHE A 32 41.93 -2.70 7.46
CA PHE A 32 40.57 -2.57 7.98
C PHE A 32 40.04 -1.14 7.97
N GLN A 33 40.88 -0.14 8.27
CA GLN A 33 40.49 1.26 8.16
C GLN A 33 40.18 1.64 6.72
N LYS A 34 40.99 1.19 5.76
CA LYS A 34 40.73 1.40 4.34
C LYS A 34 39.42 0.76 3.89
N ASP A 35 39.13 -0.45 4.35
CA ASP A 35 37.88 -1.15 4.03
C ASP A 35 36.67 -0.45 4.66
N LEU A 36 36.80 0.04 5.90
CA LEU A 36 35.76 0.84 6.56
C LEU A 36 35.52 2.18 5.84
N ASP A 37 36.57 2.85 5.38
CA ASP A 37 36.46 4.10 4.63
C ASP A 37 35.79 3.89 3.27
N ALA A 38 36.11 2.78 2.59
CA ALA A 38 35.45 2.37 1.36
C ALA A 38 33.96 2.07 1.60
N LEU A 39 33.64 1.32 2.66
CA LEU A 39 32.26 1.01 3.03
C LEU A 39 31.46 2.27 3.40
N HIS A 40 32.08 3.24 4.09
CA HIS A 40 31.46 4.54 4.37
C HIS A 40 31.20 5.35 3.10
N HIS A 41 32.10 5.31 2.12
CA HIS A 41 31.91 5.96 0.83
C HIS A 41 30.77 5.32 0.04
N GLU A 42 30.74 3.98 -0.07
CA GLU A 42 29.65 3.26 -0.73
C GLU A 42 28.30 3.52 -0.06
N LEU A 43 28.28 3.55 1.28
CA LEU A 43 27.08 3.85 2.04
C LEU A 43 26.64 5.31 1.87
N ALA A 44 27.58 6.26 1.78
CA ALA A 44 27.27 7.65 1.45
C ALA A 44 26.72 7.80 0.03
N ASP A 45 27.25 7.07 -0.95
CA ASP A 45 26.74 7.04 -2.31
C ASP A 45 25.36 6.39 -2.41
N LEU A 46 25.13 5.27 -1.72
CA LEU A 46 23.82 4.66 -1.58
C LEU A 46 22.82 5.62 -0.93
N ARG A 47 23.21 6.33 0.12
CA ARG A 47 22.36 7.36 0.76
C ARG A 47 22.03 8.52 -0.18
N ARG A 48 22.99 8.97 -0.99
CA ARG A 48 22.78 10.02 -2.00
C ARG A 48 21.81 9.54 -3.08
N GLN A 49 21.98 8.31 -3.57
CA GLN A 49 21.08 7.70 -4.57
C GLN A 49 19.69 7.44 -4.00
N SER A 50 19.59 7.03 -2.73
CA SER A 50 18.32 6.78 -2.05
C SER A 50 17.61 8.05 -1.60
N TYR A 51 18.28 9.22 -1.58
CA TYR A 51 17.68 10.47 -1.11
C TYR A 51 16.47 10.88 -1.97
N GLY A 52 16.58 10.79 -3.30
CA GLY A 52 15.46 11.08 -4.20
C GLY A 52 14.28 10.13 -4.00
N LEU A 53 14.55 8.85 -3.73
CA LEU A 53 13.52 7.86 -3.37
C LEU A 53 12.92 8.17 -2.00
N GLY A 54 13.73 8.62 -1.03
CA GLY A 54 13.28 9.07 0.28
C GLY A 54 12.32 10.25 0.18
N LEU A 55 12.63 11.27 -0.63
CA LEU A 55 11.71 12.39 -0.87
C LEU A 55 10.35 11.93 -1.42
N LEU A 56 10.34 10.87 -2.24
CA LEU A 56 9.13 10.35 -2.86
C LEU A 56 8.38 9.31 -2.02
N LEU A 57 9.04 8.59 -1.11
CA LEU A 57 8.48 7.39 -0.45
C LEU A 57 8.59 7.39 1.09
N ASP A 58 9.35 8.31 1.68
CA ASP A 58 9.54 8.41 3.14
C ASP A 58 8.37 9.14 3.83
N HIS A 59 8.36 9.08 5.17
CA HIS A 59 7.32 9.56 6.07
C HIS A 59 7.17 11.08 6.10
N ALA A 60 8.07 11.84 5.45
CA ALA A 60 7.97 13.30 5.42
C ALA A 60 6.66 13.71 4.74
N GLY A 61 5.68 14.16 5.55
CA GLY A 61 4.33 14.51 5.09
C GLY A 61 3.36 13.33 4.91
N ARG A 62 3.67 12.15 5.45
CA ARG A 62 2.82 10.94 5.39
C ARG A 62 2.71 10.23 6.73
N ASP A 63 1.57 9.58 6.97
CA ASP A 63 1.32 8.81 8.19
C ASP A 63 2.13 7.49 8.24
N ALA A 64 2.62 6.98 7.10
CA ALA A 64 3.38 5.73 7.02
C ALA A 64 4.40 5.69 5.87
N HIS A 65 5.49 4.93 6.03
CA HIS A 65 6.44 4.65 4.95
C HIS A 65 5.77 3.93 3.78
N ARG A 66 6.09 4.34 2.55
CA ARG A 66 5.63 3.66 1.34
C ARG A 66 6.73 2.82 0.66
N MET A 67 7.78 2.38 1.36
CA MET A 67 8.74 1.41 0.80
C MET A 67 8.46 0.00 1.32
N PRO A 68 7.74 -0.85 0.55
CA PRO A 68 7.57 -2.24 0.93
C PRO A 68 8.89 -3.01 0.76
N THR A 69 9.15 -3.92 1.69
CA THR A 69 10.25 -4.89 1.57
C THR A 69 9.90 -5.98 0.55
N PRO A 70 10.89 -6.66 -0.05
CA PRO A 70 10.64 -7.80 -0.94
C PRO A 70 9.74 -8.86 -0.30
N THR A 71 9.98 -9.18 0.97
CA THR A 71 9.16 -10.15 1.73
C THR A 71 7.71 -9.71 1.88
N GLN A 72 7.45 -8.40 2.09
CA GLN A 72 6.08 -7.88 2.14
C GLN A 72 5.39 -8.00 0.78
N VAL A 73 6.10 -7.72 -0.32
CA VAL A 73 5.55 -7.88 -1.67
C VAL A 73 5.28 -9.35 -2.00
N ASP A 74 6.20 -10.25 -1.67
CA ASP A 74 6.05 -11.68 -1.94
C ASP A 74 4.88 -12.29 -1.18
N ARG A 75 4.73 -11.91 0.09
CA ARG A 75 3.58 -12.27 0.91
C ARG A 75 2.28 -11.76 0.27
N LEU A 76 2.24 -10.48 -0.09
CA LEU A 76 1.06 -9.87 -0.69
C LEU A 76 0.67 -10.55 -2.01
N VAL A 77 1.65 -10.90 -2.85
CA VAL A 77 1.43 -11.65 -4.08
C VAL A 77 0.83 -13.03 -3.79
N GLY A 78 1.32 -13.72 -2.75
CA GLY A 78 0.72 -14.98 -2.29
C GLY A 78 -0.74 -14.82 -1.88
N GLU A 79 -1.04 -13.83 -1.04
CA GLU A 79 -2.39 -13.56 -0.54
C GLU A 79 -3.37 -13.19 -1.67
N VAL A 80 -2.98 -12.28 -2.58
CA VAL A 80 -3.81 -11.91 -3.74
C VAL A 80 -4.02 -13.10 -4.67
N ARG A 81 -2.99 -13.93 -4.89
CA ARG A 81 -3.10 -15.15 -5.68
C ARG A 81 -4.11 -16.12 -5.07
N ASP A 82 -4.05 -16.32 -3.77
CA ASP A 82 -4.93 -17.27 -3.08
C ASP A 82 -6.40 -16.84 -3.14
N VAL A 83 -6.68 -15.53 -3.11
CA VAL A 83 -8.05 -14.99 -3.24
C VAL A 83 -8.55 -14.95 -4.70
N THR A 84 -7.67 -14.64 -5.66
CA THR A 84 -8.07 -14.42 -7.07
C THR A 84 -7.94 -15.66 -7.96
N GLY A 85 -7.10 -16.63 -7.58
CA GLY A 85 -6.76 -17.79 -8.38
C GLY A 85 -5.89 -17.51 -9.61
N LEU A 86 -5.37 -16.29 -9.79
CA LEU A 86 -4.53 -15.93 -10.93
C LEU A 86 -3.09 -16.49 -10.80
N PRO A 87 -2.33 -16.61 -11.91
CA PRO A 87 -0.90 -16.94 -11.84
C PRO A 87 -0.07 -15.88 -11.10
N ALA A 88 0.96 -16.33 -10.36
CA ALA A 88 1.78 -15.47 -9.52
C ALA A 88 2.49 -14.35 -10.31
N GLU A 89 2.91 -14.62 -11.55
CA GLU A 89 3.55 -13.64 -12.42
C GLU A 89 2.61 -12.48 -12.76
N ARG A 90 1.34 -12.80 -13.06
CA ARG A 90 0.30 -11.80 -13.33
C ARG A 90 0.01 -10.98 -12.08
N VAL A 91 -0.19 -11.65 -10.93
CA VAL A 91 -0.46 -10.98 -9.65
C VAL A 91 0.67 -10.03 -9.26
N ARG A 92 1.94 -10.44 -9.42
CA ARG A 92 3.09 -9.58 -9.17
C ARG A 92 3.09 -8.34 -10.07
N GLY A 93 2.73 -8.50 -11.34
CA GLY A 93 2.54 -7.37 -12.26
C GLY A 93 1.47 -6.40 -11.77
N ASP A 94 0.32 -6.89 -11.34
CA ASP A 94 -0.79 -6.06 -10.89
C ASP A 94 -0.51 -5.36 -9.54
N VAL A 95 0.14 -6.04 -8.59
CA VAL A 95 0.65 -5.44 -7.35
C VAL A 95 1.66 -4.32 -7.65
N THR A 96 2.56 -4.54 -8.62
CA THR A 96 3.55 -3.52 -9.04
C THR A 96 2.88 -2.27 -9.61
N VAL A 97 1.85 -2.45 -10.45
CA VAL A 97 1.09 -1.33 -11.03
C VAL A 97 0.27 -0.61 -9.96
N ALA A 98 -0.38 -1.35 -9.06
CA ALA A 98 -1.10 -0.79 -7.92
C ALA A 98 -0.18 0.09 -7.05
N TYR A 99 1.02 -0.41 -6.74
CA TYR A 99 2.02 0.36 -5.99
C TYR A 99 2.44 1.66 -6.70
N ARG A 100 2.67 1.60 -8.01
CA ARG A 100 2.98 2.79 -8.81
C ARG A 100 1.84 3.81 -8.79
N HIS A 101 0.59 3.35 -8.84
CA HIS A 101 -0.57 4.25 -8.72
C HIS A 101 -0.68 4.87 -7.33
N LEU A 102 -0.47 4.10 -6.26
CA LEU A 102 -0.43 4.62 -4.89
C LEU A 102 0.58 5.77 -4.77
N VAL A 103 1.84 5.52 -5.15
CA VAL A 103 2.91 6.52 -5.05
C VAL A 103 2.60 7.75 -5.91
N ALA A 104 2.19 7.55 -7.15
CA ALA A 104 1.91 8.66 -8.06
C ALA A 104 0.74 9.53 -7.58
N LEU A 105 -0.30 8.91 -7.03
CA LEU A 105 -1.50 9.63 -6.58
C LEU A 105 -1.28 10.35 -5.25
N GLU A 106 -0.53 9.77 -4.32
CA GLU A 106 -0.12 10.49 -3.10
C GLU A 106 0.85 11.65 -3.40
N ALA A 107 1.67 11.54 -4.44
CA ALA A 107 2.58 12.62 -4.84
C ALA A 107 1.88 13.79 -5.57
N LEU A 108 0.76 13.52 -6.26
CA LEU A 108 0.02 14.51 -7.04
C LEU A 108 -1.21 15.07 -6.33
N GLY A 109 -1.81 14.28 -5.45
CA GLY A 109 -3.01 14.63 -4.73
C GLY A 109 -2.76 15.42 -3.46
N ALA A 110 -3.85 15.94 -2.90
CA ALA A 110 -3.85 16.54 -1.58
C ALA A 110 -4.15 15.45 -0.53
N GLY A 111 -3.14 15.10 0.28
CA GLY A 111 -3.25 14.11 1.35
C GLY A 111 -2.74 12.72 0.97
N GLY A 112 -3.18 11.71 1.72
CA GLY A 112 -2.73 10.32 1.57
C GLY A 112 -3.87 9.31 1.40
N VAL A 113 -3.52 8.09 1.03
CA VAL A 113 -4.45 6.96 1.00
C VAL A 113 -4.49 6.31 2.39
N GLY A 114 -5.68 6.13 2.96
CA GLY A 114 -5.84 5.40 4.22
C GLY A 114 -5.40 3.93 4.10
N GLY A 115 -4.78 3.40 5.15
CA GLY A 115 -4.35 2.00 5.21
C GLY A 115 -2.87 1.75 4.85
N SER A 116 -2.42 0.53 5.12
CA SER A 116 -1.04 0.11 4.87
C SER A 116 -0.76 -0.01 3.36
N VAL A 117 0.52 -0.03 2.97
CA VAL A 117 0.90 -0.26 1.55
C VAL A 117 0.32 -1.57 1.04
N SER A 118 0.40 -2.62 1.87
CA SER A 118 -0.07 -3.95 1.53
C SER A 118 -1.58 -3.99 1.36
N ASP A 119 -2.33 -3.33 2.25
CA ASP A 119 -3.79 -3.26 2.16
C ASP A 119 -4.23 -2.59 0.85
N VAL A 120 -3.70 -1.41 0.58
CA VAL A 120 -4.06 -0.61 -0.59
C VAL A 120 -3.69 -1.35 -1.87
N CYS A 121 -2.45 -1.84 -1.97
CA CYS A 121 -2.00 -2.56 -3.17
C CYS A 121 -2.77 -3.88 -3.35
N GLY A 122 -3.10 -4.57 -2.26
CA GLY A 122 -3.90 -5.79 -2.27
C GLY A 122 -5.30 -5.57 -2.82
N ARG A 123 -6.02 -4.55 -2.30
CA ARG A 123 -7.35 -4.16 -2.80
C ARG A 123 -7.32 -3.76 -4.27
N LEU A 124 -6.36 -2.93 -4.66
CA LEU A 124 -6.21 -2.46 -6.03
C LEU A 124 -5.88 -3.59 -7.01
N ALA A 125 -5.09 -4.59 -6.60
CA ALA A 125 -4.74 -5.73 -7.45
C ALA A 125 -5.86 -6.78 -7.52
N ALA A 126 -6.57 -7.03 -6.41
CA ALA A 126 -7.58 -8.08 -6.33
C ALA A 126 -8.93 -7.66 -6.94
N LEU A 127 -9.40 -6.44 -6.67
CA LEU A 127 -10.75 -6.00 -7.04
C LEU A 127 -11.07 -6.06 -8.53
N PRO A 128 -10.21 -5.59 -9.46
CA PRO A 128 -10.49 -5.68 -10.90
C PRO A 128 -10.74 -7.10 -11.40
N VAL A 129 -10.14 -8.09 -10.72
CA VAL A 129 -10.25 -9.51 -11.06
C VAL A 129 -11.49 -10.13 -10.44
N LEU A 130 -11.75 -9.83 -9.16
CA LEU A 130 -12.84 -10.44 -8.40
C LEU A 130 -14.23 -9.95 -8.82
N ALA A 131 -14.32 -8.72 -9.34
CA ALA A 131 -15.57 -8.08 -9.75
C ALA A 131 -15.58 -7.77 -11.25
N PRO A 132 -15.65 -8.78 -12.13
CA PRO A 132 -15.64 -8.56 -13.56
C PRO A 132 -16.89 -7.79 -14.01
N ALA A 133 -16.68 -6.69 -14.74
CA ALA A 133 -17.75 -5.88 -15.29
C ALA A 133 -18.46 -6.60 -16.44
N ARG A 134 -19.72 -7.00 -16.22
CA ARG A 134 -20.57 -7.53 -17.30
C ARG A 134 -21.02 -6.36 -18.17
N GLY A 135 -20.38 -6.20 -19.34
CA GLY A 135 -20.69 -5.12 -20.28
C GLY A 135 -19.75 -3.90 -20.20
N GLY A 136 -18.59 -4.03 -19.53
CA GLY A 136 -17.54 -3.00 -19.53
C GLY A 136 -17.75 -1.86 -18.55
N GLU A 137 -18.87 -1.82 -17.83
CA GLU A 137 -19.14 -0.84 -16.76
C GLU A 137 -19.30 -1.53 -15.40
N LEU A 138 -18.78 -0.91 -14.34
CA LEU A 138 -18.84 -1.41 -12.98
C LEU A 138 -19.32 -0.32 -12.01
N GLU A 139 -20.43 -0.57 -11.32
CA GLU A 139 -20.88 0.27 -10.21
C GLU A 139 -20.05 -0.05 -8.96
N VAL A 140 -19.34 0.94 -8.43
CA VAL A 140 -18.41 0.80 -7.31
C VAL A 140 -18.82 1.76 -6.19
N LEU A 141 -19.00 1.24 -4.98
CA LEU A 141 -19.26 2.02 -3.77
C LEU A 141 -18.02 2.02 -2.88
N GLU A 142 -17.52 3.20 -2.52
CA GLU A 142 -16.54 3.38 -1.45
C GLU A 142 -17.18 4.11 -0.27
N VAL A 143 -16.99 3.59 0.94
CA VAL A 143 -17.45 4.21 2.18
C VAL A 143 -16.22 4.56 3.02
N GLY A 144 -16.07 5.84 3.37
CA GLY A 144 -14.93 6.37 4.14
C GLY A 144 -13.69 6.60 3.26
N THR A 145 -13.74 7.56 2.34
CA THR A 145 -12.71 7.74 1.29
C THR A 145 -11.42 8.40 1.78
N VAL A 146 -11.45 9.02 2.97
CA VAL A 146 -10.39 9.88 3.52
C VAL A 146 -10.12 11.07 2.60
N HIS A 147 -9.36 10.90 1.51
CA HIS A 147 -9.00 11.94 0.54
C HIS A 147 -9.49 11.66 -0.90
N GLY A 148 -10.18 10.56 -1.21
CA GLY A 148 -10.60 10.25 -2.60
C GLY A 148 -9.56 9.51 -3.44
N LEU A 149 -8.34 9.34 -2.92
CA LEU A 149 -7.21 8.82 -3.69
C LEU A 149 -7.30 7.31 -3.97
N PHE A 150 -7.90 6.52 -3.07
CA PHE A 150 -8.10 5.09 -3.31
C PHE A 150 -9.06 4.86 -4.49
N ALA A 151 -10.24 5.50 -4.49
CA ALA A 151 -11.17 5.43 -5.61
C ALA A 151 -10.54 5.90 -6.94
N ALA A 152 -9.72 6.96 -6.91
CA ALA A 152 -8.99 7.41 -8.08
C ALA A 152 -8.01 6.33 -8.60
N ALA A 153 -7.29 5.65 -7.70
CA ALA A 153 -6.37 4.56 -8.03
C ALA A 153 -7.11 3.34 -8.59
N LEU A 154 -8.22 2.95 -7.96
CA LEU A 154 -9.05 1.83 -8.39
C LEU A 154 -9.61 2.06 -9.78
N ARG A 155 -10.05 3.29 -10.10
CA ARG A 155 -10.50 3.63 -11.46
C ARG A 155 -9.41 3.44 -12.50
N ARG A 156 -8.14 3.78 -12.18
CA ARG A 156 -7.01 3.56 -13.11
C ARG A 156 -6.73 2.07 -13.31
N MET A 157 -6.82 1.28 -12.24
CA MET A 157 -6.68 -0.17 -12.32
C MET A 157 -7.79 -0.80 -13.18
N LEU A 158 -9.05 -0.44 -12.96
CA LEU A 158 -10.19 -0.95 -13.73
C LEU A 158 -10.08 -0.57 -15.23
N ARG A 159 -9.71 0.69 -15.52
CA ARG A 159 -9.55 1.15 -16.90
C ARG A 159 -8.41 0.48 -17.65
N ARG A 160 -7.34 0.10 -16.95
CA ARG A 160 -6.25 -0.69 -17.55
C ARG A 160 -6.78 -2.03 -18.11
N ASP A 161 -7.83 -2.58 -17.49
CA ASP A 161 -8.51 -3.80 -17.93
C ASP A 161 -9.73 -3.52 -18.83
N GLY A 162 -9.89 -2.28 -19.31
CA GLY A 162 -10.99 -1.88 -20.18
C GLY A 162 -12.34 -1.72 -19.47
N VAL A 163 -12.33 -1.59 -18.14
CA VAL A 163 -13.55 -1.41 -17.33
C VAL A 163 -13.70 0.04 -16.91
N GLU A 164 -14.84 0.64 -17.24
CA GLU A 164 -15.23 1.96 -16.75
C GLU A 164 -15.95 1.84 -15.40
N ALA A 165 -15.48 2.61 -14.41
CA ALA A 165 -16.05 2.60 -13.07
C ALA A 165 -17.01 3.77 -12.87
N ARG A 166 -18.24 3.48 -12.46
CA ARG A 166 -19.19 4.47 -11.93
C ARG A 166 -19.08 4.47 -10.42
N LEU A 167 -18.47 5.53 -9.88
CA LEU A 167 -18.08 5.60 -8.49
C LEU A 167 -19.18 6.28 -7.67
N THR A 168 -19.60 5.68 -6.57
CA THR A 168 -20.31 6.34 -5.50
C THR A 168 -19.40 6.39 -4.28
N VAL A 169 -19.19 7.58 -3.73
CA VAL A 169 -18.38 7.78 -2.51
C VAL A 169 -19.28 8.32 -1.40
N VAL A 170 -19.27 7.66 -0.25
CA VAL A 170 -20.05 8.02 0.93
C VAL A 170 -19.12 8.41 2.06
N ASP A 171 -19.23 9.65 2.51
CA ASP A 171 -18.38 10.23 3.56
C ASP A 171 -19.05 11.51 4.13
N PRO A 172 -18.80 11.93 5.39
CA PRO A 172 -19.23 13.24 5.90
C PRO A 172 -18.94 14.46 5.03
N LEU A 173 -17.82 14.49 4.30
CA LEU A 173 -17.43 15.53 3.33
C LEU A 173 -17.47 17.00 3.83
N ASP A 174 -17.43 17.23 5.13
CA ASP A 174 -17.64 18.53 5.78
C ASP A 174 -16.33 19.21 6.19
N SER A 175 -15.25 18.45 6.32
CA SER A 175 -13.99 18.89 6.88
C SER A 175 -12.82 18.05 6.36
N THR A 176 -11.60 18.58 6.45
CA THR A 176 -10.36 17.82 6.17
C THR A 176 -10.29 16.61 7.09
N PRO A 177 -9.94 15.40 6.60
CA PRO A 177 -9.38 15.08 5.28
C PRO A 177 -10.40 14.97 4.13
N THR A 178 -11.69 14.94 4.46
CA THR A 178 -12.80 14.54 3.58
C THR A 178 -13.45 15.69 2.79
N ARG A 179 -12.95 16.92 2.92
CA ARG A 179 -13.57 18.11 2.32
C ARG A 179 -13.87 17.91 0.83
N GLU A 180 -15.12 18.20 0.43
CA GLU A 180 -15.63 17.78 -0.88
C GLU A 180 -14.80 18.26 -2.09
N ASP A 181 -14.30 19.50 -2.07
CA ASP A 181 -13.46 20.07 -3.12
C ASP A 181 -12.11 19.33 -3.25
N VAL A 182 -11.50 18.95 -2.13
CA VAL A 182 -10.28 18.14 -2.07
C VAL A 182 -10.54 16.76 -2.67
N VAL A 183 -11.62 16.10 -2.24
CA VAL A 183 -12.02 14.78 -2.73
C VAL A 183 -12.28 14.82 -4.24
N ARG A 184 -13.02 15.82 -4.75
CA ARG A 184 -13.26 16.00 -6.19
C ARG A 184 -11.97 16.23 -6.97
N GLY A 185 -11.07 17.07 -6.47
CA GLY A 185 -9.77 17.33 -7.09
C GLY A 185 -8.92 16.06 -7.20
N ASN A 186 -8.84 15.28 -6.13
CA ASN A 186 -8.13 14.02 -6.09
C ASN A 186 -8.76 12.95 -7.00
N LEU A 187 -10.09 12.85 -7.02
CA LEU A 187 -10.80 11.95 -7.92
C LEU A 187 -10.52 12.26 -9.39
N ALA A 188 -10.31 13.52 -9.78
CA ALA A 188 -9.95 13.87 -11.16
C ALA A 188 -8.64 13.21 -11.62
N LEU A 189 -7.69 12.97 -10.71
CA LEU A 189 -6.41 12.31 -10.99
C LEU A 189 -6.57 10.85 -11.47
N GLY A 190 -7.72 10.22 -11.23
CA GLY A 190 -8.05 8.90 -11.75
C GLY A 190 -8.33 8.86 -13.26
N GLY A 191 -8.13 9.97 -13.99
CA GLY A 191 -8.26 10.03 -15.45
C GLY A 191 -9.61 10.48 -16.01
N GLY A 192 -10.45 11.20 -15.24
CA GLY A 192 -11.65 11.82 -15.81
C GLY A 192 -11.27 12.90 -16.81
N ARG A 193 -11.96 13.01 -17.96
CA ARG A 193 -11.70 14.12 -18.88
C ARG A 193 -12.21 15.42 -18.26
N PRO A 194 -11.52 16.56 -18.46
CA PRO A 194 -12.08 17.86 -18.10
C PRO A 194 -13.41 18.06 -18.81
N GLY A 195 -14.50 18.24 -18.06
CA GLY A 195 -15.85 18.43 -18.62
C GLY A 195 -16.69 17.15 -18.78
N ASP A 196 -16.12 15.96 -18.61
CA ASP A 196 -16.92 14.79 -18.27
C ASP A 196 -17.37 14.98 -16.82
N ASP A 197 -18.68 15.05 -16.59
CA ASP A 197 -19.20 14.76 -15.25
C ASP A 197 -18.62 13.40 -14.88
N THR A 198 -17.79 13.33 -13.85
CA THR A 198 -16.77 12.27 -13.65
C THR A 198 -17.38 10.88 -13.37
N GLY A 199 -18.68 10.70 -13.61
CA GLY A 199 -19.48 9.54 -13.22
C GLY A 199 -19.40 9.27 -11.73
N THR A 200 -18.86 10.23 -10.96
CA THR A 200 -18.54 10.06 -9.55
C THR A 200 -19.54 10.82 -8.71
N ARG A 201 -20.39 10.05 -8.05
CA ARG A 201 -21.44 10.54 -7.16
C ARG A 201 -20.88 10.65 -5.75
N LEU A 202 -20.86 11.86 -5.21
CA LEU A 202 -20.52 12.10 -3.81
C LEU A 202 -21.80 12.18 -2.98
N VAL A 203 -21.91 11.37 -1.93
CA VAL A 203 -23.05 11.36 -1.02
C VAL A 203 -22.57 11.76 0.37
N ARG A 204 -22.98 12.96 0.79
CA ARG A 204 -22.62 13.53 2.08
C ARG A 204 -23.33 12.81 3.24
N GLY A 205 -22.57 12.33 4.22
CA GLY A 205 -23.06 11.75 5.48
C GLY A 205 -22.46 10.38 5.79
N ALA A 206 -22.77 9.86 6.97
CA ALA A 206 -22.35 8.53 7.40
C ALA A 206 -23.32 7.45 6.91
N LEU A 207 -22.82 6.29 6.48
CA LEU A 207 -23.68 5.18 6.01
C LEU A 207 -24.62 4.64 7.11
N GLY A 208 -24.32 4.87 8.39
CA GLY A 208 -25.23 4.54 9.49
C GLY A 208 -26.56 5.30 9.46
N ASP A 209 -26.61 6.47 8.80
CA ASP A 209 -27.83 7.28 8.67
C ASP A 209 -28.80 6.65 7.64
N PRO A 210 -30.06 6.33 8.03
CA PRO A 210 -31.08 5.83 7.10
C PRO A 210 -31.28 6.71 5.85
N ALA A 211 -31.19 8.04 5.96
CA ALA A 211 -31.36 8.95 4.83
C ALA A 211 -30.17 8.90 3.85
N VAL A 212 -28.96 8.59 4.34
CA VAL A 212 -27.81 8.30 3.48
C VAL A 212 -28.02 6.96 2.78
N ARG A 213 -28.45 5.92 3.51
CA ARG A 213 -28.71 4.58 2.95
C ARG A 213 -29.75 4.60 1.86
N GLU A 214 -30.87 5.30 2.05
CA GLU A 214 -31.91 5.44 1.04
C GLU A 214 -31.37 6.08 -0.24
N ARG A 215 -30.55 7.12 -0.12
CA ARG A 215 -29.94 7.78 -1.28
C ARG A 215 -29.01 6.86 -2.07
N VAL A 216 -28.28 5.96 -1.43
CA VAL A 216 -27.33 5.07 -2.11
C VAL A 216 -27.94 3.73 -2.55
N ALA A 217 -29.14 3.42 -2.08
CA ALA A 217 -29.87 2.18 -2.39
C ALA A 217 -30.63 2.23 -3.73
N ASP A 218 -30.53 3.33 -4.49
CA ASP A 218 -31.10 3.48 -5.84
C ASP A 218 -30.52 2.50 -6.86
N ARG A 219 -29.38 1.87 -6.54
CA ARG A 219 -28.72 0.86 -7.37
C ARG A 219 -28.06 -0.23 -6.54
N ARG A 220 -27.64 -1.27 -7.23
CA ARG A 220 -26.81 -2.35 -6.69
C ARG A 220 -25.38 -2.21 -7.20
N TYR A 221 -24.41 -2.44 -6.32
CA TYR A 221 -22.99 -2.26 -6.61
C TYR A 221 -22.30 -3.58 -6.88
N GLY A 222 -21.45 -3.63 -7.91
CA GLY A 222 -20.62 -4.79 -8.21
C GLY A 222 -19.39 -4.88 -7.28
N VAL A 223 -18.94 -3.74 -6.75
CA VAL A 223 -17.90 -3.64 -5.72
C VAL A 223 -18.37 -2.73 -4.62
N VAL A 224 -18.20 -3.15 -3.37
CA VAL A 224 -18.36 -2.30 -2.20
C VAL A 224 -17.12 -2.38 -1.32
N VAL A 225 -16.47 -1.25 -1.10
CA VAL A 225 -15.29 -1.11 -0.24
C VAL A 225 -15.66 -0.29 0.98
N VAL A 226 -15.38 -0.81 2.16
CA VAL A 226 -15.71 -0.18 3.43
C VAL A 226 -14.44 0.05 4.22
N ASN A 227 -14.11 1.31 4.42
CA ASN A 227 -13.08 1.73 5.35
C ASN A 227 -13.69 1.88 6.76
N ASP A 228 -12.87 1.80 7.81
CA ASP A 228 -13.24 1.52 9.21
C ASP A 228 -14.53 2.18 9.75
N GLY A 229 -15.17 1.51 10.71
CA GLY A 229 -16.21 2.11 11.56
C GLY A 229 -17.64 2.02 11.03
N VAL A 230 -17.90 1.23 9.98
CA VAL A 230 -19.22 1.08 9.35
C VAL A 230 -19.78 -0.32 9.59
N ASP A 231 -21.09 -0.40 9.84
CA ASP A 231 -21.81 -1.66 10.02
C ASP A 231 -21.82 -2.49 8.71
N ALA A 232 -21.20 -3.68 8.78
CA ALA A 232 -21.15 -4.64 7.67
C ALA A 232 -22.54 -5.08 7.19
N ALA A 233 -23.56 -5.08 8.05
CA ALA A 233 -24.92 -5.44 7.68
C ALA A 233 -25.54 -4.41 6.72
N ALA A 234 -25.30 -3.13 6.95
CA ALA A 234 -25.80 -2.04 6.10
C ALA A 234 -25.19 -2.06 4.70
N VAL A 235 -23.94 -2.53 4.59
CA VAL A 235 -23.17 -2.60 3.34
C VAL A 235 -23.63 -3.76 2.47
N ARG A 236 -23.91 -4.91 3.09
CA ARG A 236 -24.36 -6.14 2.39
C ARG A 236 -25.56 -5.87 1.49
N GLU A 237 -26.54 -5.12 1.98
CA GLU A 237 -27.76 -4.87 1.24
C GLU A 237 -27.55 -4.03 -0.01
N LEU A 238 -26.44 -3.31 -0.13
CA LEU A 238 -26.10 -2.48 -1.30
C LEU A 238 -25.36 -3.28 -2.37
N ALA A 239 -24.71 -4.40 -2.01
CA ALA A 239 -24.03 -5.26 -2.95
C ALA A 239 -25.04 -5.96 -3.88
N GLY A 240 -24.77 -5.89 -5.19
CA GLY A 240 -25.55 -6.64 -6.18
C GLY A 240 -25.28 -8.15 -6.13
N PRO A 241 -26.11 -8.94 -6.81
CA PRO A 241 -25.90 -10.37 -6.98
C PRO A 241 -24.48 -10.70 -7.46
N GLY A 242 -23.74 -11.49 -6.69
CA GLY A 242 -22.35 -11.84 -7.00
C GLY A 242 -21.33 -10.71 -6.85
N GLY A 243 -21.73 -9.55 -6.33
CA GLY A 243 -20.85 -8.42 -6.06
C GLY A 243 -19.80 -8.73 -4.99
N VAL A 244 -18.67 -8.01 -5.04
CA VAL A 244 -17.56 -8.18 -4.11
C VAL A 244 -17.64 -7.13 -3.01
N VAL A 245 -17.58 -7.57 -1.76
CA VAL A 245 -17.56 -6.70 -0.58
C VAL A 245 -16.20 -6.84 0.11
N VAL A 246 -15.56 -5.71 0.41
CA VAL A 246 -14.28 -5.65 1.12
C VAL A 246 -14.45 -4.93 2.45
N LEU A 247 -14.10 -5.61 3.54
CA LEU A 247 -14.23 -5.13 4.91
C LEU A 247 -12.88 -5.22 5.65
N ALA A 248 -12.64 -4.32 6.59
CA ALA A 248 -11.47 -4.36 7.48
C ALA A 248 -11.54 -5.47 8.55
N ALA A 249 -12.73 -6.00 8.85
CA ALA A 249 -12.94 -7.03 9.87
C ALA A 249 -13.46 -8.34 9.27
N ASP A 250 -13.08 -9.45 9.92
CA ASP A 250 -13.29 -10.82 9.43
C ASP A 250 -14.61 -11.46 9.94
N VAL A 251 -15.69 -10.70 9.99
CA VAL A 251 -16.99 -11.24 10.41
C VAL A 251 -17.90 -11.37 9.20
N PRO A 252 -18.01 -12.56 8.56
CA PRO A 252 -18.98 -12.79 7.51
C PRO A 252 -20.39 -12.63 8.10
N GLY A 253 -21.08 -11.57 7.71
CA GLY A 253 -22.51 -11.45 7.93
C GLY A 253 -23.29 -12.48 7.10
N PRO A 254 -24.53 -12.81 7.48
CA PRO A 254 -25.38 -13.74 6.71
C PRO A 254 -25.57 -13.27 5.26
N GLY A 255 -25.41 -14.17 4.29
CA GLY A 255 -25.55 -13.87 2.85
C GLY A 255 -24.27 -13.39 2.15
N LEU A 256 -23.14 -13.37 2.86
CA LEU A 256 -21.81 -13.14 2.30
C LEU A 256 -20.99 -14.42 2.36
N ALA A 257 -20.46 -14.87 1.23
CA ALA A 257 -19.53 -16.00 1.14
C ALA A 257 -18.08 -15.48 1.21
N ALA A 258 -17.27 -15.99 2.14
CA ALA A 258 -15.88 -15.60 2.25
C ALA A 258 -15.07 -16.03 1.02
N LEU A 259 -14.30 -15.11 0.44
CA LEU A 259 -13.34 -15.36 -0.63
C LEU A 259 -11.91 -15.52 -0.08
N GLY A 260 -11.64 -14.96 1.09
CA GLY A 260 -10.34 -15.00 1.76
C GLY A 260 -9.90 -13.62 2.22
N ARG A 261 -8.60 -13.49 2.48
CA ARG A 261 -8.02 -12.29 3.07
C ARG A 261 -6.79 -11.86 2.29
N VAL A 262 -6.64 -10.56 2.11
CA VAL A 262 -5.42 -9.93 1.60
C VAL A 262 -5.03 -8.82 2.56
N ALA A 263 -3.84 -8.94 3.14
CA ALA A 263 -3.32 -8.04 4.15
C ALA A 263 -4.34 -7.82 5.30
N GLU A 264 -4.80 -6.59 5.50
CA GLU A 264 -5.76 -6.22 6.55
C GLU A 264 -7.22 -6.39 6.13
N SER A 265 -7.50 -6.72 4.86
CA SER A 265 -8.85 -6.77 4.30
C SER A 265 -9.40 -8.18 4.07
N ALA A 266 -10.64 -8.40 4.51
CA ALA A 266 -11.42 -9.58 4.21
C ALA A 266 -12.30 -9.34 2.97
N TYR A 267 -12.36 -10.33 2.08
CA TYR A 267 -13.09 -10.29 0.82
C TYR A 267 -14.26 -11.25 0.88
N PHE A 268 -15.42 -10.77 0.46
CA PHE A 268 -16.65 -11.54 0.43
C PHE A 268 -17.34 -11.42 -0.91
N ARG A 269 -18.12 -12.44 -1.26
CA ARG A 269 -19.04 -12.43 -2.39
C ARG A 269 -20.48 -12.39 -1.89
N SER A 270 -21.25 -11.43 -2.40
CA SER A 270 -22.69 -11.38 -2.16
C SER A 270 -23.38 -12.55 -2.85
N ALA A 271 -24.37 -13.15 -2.17
CA ALA A 271 -25.20 -14.19 -2.76
C ALA A 271 -25.86 -13.71 -4.07
N ALA A 272 -26.06 -14.64 -5.00
CA ALA A 272 -26.76 -14.38 -6.26
C ALA A 272 -28.27 -14.24 -6.04
#